data_AF-A0A7X7LPU5-F1
#
_entry.id   AF-A0A7X7LPU5-F1
#
_cell.length_a   1.000
_cell.length_b   1.000
_cell.length_c   1.000
_cell.angle_alpha   90.00
_cell.angle_beta   90.00
_cell.angle_gamma   90.00
#
_symmetry.space_group_name_H-M   'P 1'
#
loop_
_entity.id
_entity.type
_entity.pdbx_description
1 polymer ?
#
loop_
_entity_poly.entity_id
_entity_poly.type
_entity_poly.pdbx_seq_one_letter_code
_entity_poly.pdbx_strand_id
1 'polypeptide(L)'
;MVTDRIAGIIISLMELLEAEAALLQENVFRLAGAVVLLLVGGLMLIIALGFLLGAVYFILQIWLSPGLAALASSLAALLIGGVCLWRARRLVKNA
;
A
#
# COMPACT_ATOMS: atom_id res chain seq x y z
N MET A 1 -12.71 -54.18 1.47
CA MET A 1 -12.08 -53.73 2.73
C MET A 1 -10.90 -52.78 2.53
N VAL A 2 -9.89 -53.07 1.69
CA VAL A 2 -8.79 -52.10 1.40
C VAL A 2 -9.27 -50.95 0.51
N THR A 3 -10.12 -51.24 -0.47
CA THR A 3 -10.74 -50.26 -1.38
C THR A 3 -11.62 -49.23 -0.66
N ASP A 4 -12.35 -49.64 0.39
CA ASP A 4 -13.16 -48.72 1.22
C ASP A 4 -12.30 -47.71 1.99
N ARG A 5 -11.14 -48.12 2.50
CA ARG A 5 -10.22 -47.20 3.21
C ARG A 5 -9.63 -46.17 2.28
N ILE A 6 -9.25 -46.58 1.06
CA ILE A 6 -8.69 -45.66 0.06
C ILE A 6 -9.75 -44.65 -0.36
N ALA A 7 -11.00 -45.08 -0.58
CA ALA A 7 -12.11 -44.19 -0.87
C ALA A 7 -12.35 -43.18 0.26
N GLY A 8 -12.33 -43.61 1.53
CA GLY A 8 -12.47 -42.71 2.68
C GLY A 8 -11.36 -41.67 2.79
N ILE A 9 -10.11 -42.03 2.48
CA ILE A 9 -8.98 -41.09 2.46
C ILE A 9 -9.12 -40.09 1.31
N ILE A 10 -9.53 -40.53 0.12
CA ILE A 10 -9.75 -39.64 -1.03
C ILE A 10 -10.87 -38.63 -0.73
N ILE A 11 -11.96 -39.08 -0.12
CA ILE A 11 -13.08 -38.21 0.27
C ILE A 11 -12.61 -37.17 1.30
N SER A 12 -11.87 -37.59 2.32
CA SER A 12 -11.39 -36.69 3.37
C SER A 12 -10.34 -35.69 2.85
N LEU A 13 -9.50 -36.09 1.88
CA LEU A 13 -8.60 -35.17 1.17
C LEU A 13 -9.36 -34.17 0.29
N MET A 14 -10.44 -34.58 -0.36
CA MET A 14 -11.29 -33.68 -1.15
C MET A 14 -11.98 -32.64 -0.25
N GLU A 15 -12.53 -33.05 0.89
CA GLU A 15 -13.14 -32.13 1.85
C GLU A 15 -12.13 -31.12 2.40
N LEU A 16 -10.89 -31.57 2.68
CA LEU A 16 -9.82 -30.69 3.13
C LEU A 16 -9.44 -29.66 2.05
N LEU A 17 -9.34 -30.11 0.79
CA LEU A 17 -9.01 -29.24 -0.34
C LEU A 17 -10.12 -28.20 -0.59
N GLU A 18 -11.37 -28.59 -0.42
CA GLU A 18 -12.52 -27.69 -0.57
C GLU A 18 -12.54 -26.62 0.53
N ALA A 19 -12.20 -26.99 1.77
CA ALA A 19 -12.06 -26.05 2.88
C ALA A 19 -10.90 -25.06 2.68
N GLU A 20 -9.73 -25.53 2.21
CA GLU A 20 -8.61 -24.65 1.87
C GLU A 20 -8.93 -23.73 0.70
N ALA A 21 -9.63 -24.22 -0.33
CA ALA A 21 -10.04 -23.41 -1.47
C ALA A 21 -11.02 -22.29 -1.05
N ALA A 22 -11.97 -22.59 -0.16
CA ALA A 22 -12.89 -21.59 0.40
C ALA A 22 -12.14 -20.50 1.19
N LEU A 23 -11.21 -20.91 2.06
CA LEU A 23 -10.35 -19.99 2.83
C LEU A 23 -9.46 -19.13 1.93
N LEU A 24 -8.93 -19.72 0.85
CA LEU A 24 -8.10 -19.01 -0.12
C LEU A 24 -8.92 -17.96 -0.87
N GLN A 25 -10.13 -18.28 -1.31
CA GLN A 25 -11.03 -17.31 -1.94
C GLN A 25 -11.33 -16.14 -1.00
N GLU A 26 -11.71 -16.41 0.24
CA GLU A 26 -12.05 -15.35 1.20
C GLU A 26 -10.85 -14.43 1.49
N ASN A 27 -9.65 -15.01 1.71
CA ASN A 27 -8.44 -14.22 1.92
C ASN A 27 -8.02 -13.43 0.68
N VAL A 28 -8.19 -13.98 -0.52
CA VAL A 28 -7.88 -13.27 -1.77
C VAL A 28 -8.81 -12.09 -1.96
N PHE A 29 -10.12 -12.22 -1.71
CA PHE A 29 -11.04 -11.09 -1.76
C PHE A 29 -10.70 -10.00 -0.73
N ARG A 30 -10.35 -10.40 0.49
CA ARG A 30 -9.93 -9.46 1.54
C ARG A 30 -8.63 -8.74 1.17
N LEU A 31 -7.66 -9.47 0.62
CA LEU A 31 -6.38 -8.91 0.16
C LEU A 31 -6.59 -7.96 -1.02
N ALA A 32 -7.41 -8.35 -2.00
CA ALA A 32 -7.74 -7.50 -3.15
C ALA A 32 -8.41 -6.20 -2.70
N GLY A 33 -9.38 -6.28 -1.78
CA GLY A 33 -10.01 -5.10 -1.19
C GLY A 33 -9.01 -4.20 -0.45
N ALA A 34 -8.12 -4.78 0.35
CA ALA A 34 -7.08 -4.03 1.06
C ALA A 34 -6.10 -3.33 0.09
N VAL A 35 -5.67 -4.03 -0.97
CA VAL A 35 -4.77 -3.47 -1.99
C VAL A 35 -5.43 -2.31 -2.74
N VAL A 36 -6.71 -2.45 -3.12
CA VAL A 36 -7.46 -1.36 -3.77
C VAL A 36 -7.59 -0.15 -2.86
N LEU A 37 -7.94 -0.34 -1.58
CA LEU A 37 -8.01 0.76 -0.61
C LEU A 37 -6.66 1.46 -0.45
N LEU A 38 -5.57 0.69 -0.40
CA LEU A 38 -4.22 1.21 -0.25
C LEU A 38 -3.79 2.01 -1.48
N LEU A 39 -4.14 1.53 -2.69
CA LEU A 39 -3.93 2.25 -3.95
C LEU A 39 -4.69 3.58 -3.99
N VAL A 40 -5.99 3.55 -3.68
CA VAL A 40 -6.85 4.75 -3.71
C VAL A 40 -6.39 5.76 -2.65
N GLY A 41 -6.10 5.30 -1.44
CA GLY A 41 -5.56 6.14 -0.36
C GLY A 41 -4.19 6.72 -0.70
N GLY A 42 -3.30 5.91 -1.29
CA GLY A 42 -1.99 6.35 -1.75
C GLY A 42 -2.07 7.43 -2.84
N LEU A 43 -2.95 7.24 -3.83
CA LEU A 43 -3.21 8.23 -4.87
C LEU A 43 -3.75 9.55 -4.30
N MET A 44 -4.73 9.50 -3.39
CA MET A 44 -5.23 10.71 -2.73
C MET A 44 -4.12 11.44 -1.95
N LEU A 45 -3.25 10.70 -1.26
CA LEU A 45 -2.12 11.29 -0.54
C LEU A 45 -1.13 11.99 -1.48
N ILE A 46 -0.81 11.38 -2.62
CA ILE A 46 0.08 11.97 -3.63
C ILE A 46 -0.53 13.27 -4.18
N ILE A 47 -1.83 13.25 -4.51
CA ILE A 47 -2.55 14.42 -5.01
C ILE A 47 -2.56 15.53 -3.95
N ALA A 48 -2.87 15.19 -2.70
CA ALA A 48 -2.86 16.13 -1.58
C ALA A 48 -1.47 16.74 -1.34
N LEU A 49 -0.41 15.94 -1.45
CA LEU A 49 0.98 16.42 -1.38
C LEU A 49 1.30 17.41 -2.51
N GLY A 50 0.86 17.12 -3.74
CA GLY A 50 1.00 18.04 -4.87
C GLY A 50 0.30 19.38 -4.62
N PHE A 51 -0.94 19.34 -4.12
CA PHE A 51 -1.68 20.54 -3.76
C PHE A 51 -1.03 21.31 -2.60
N LEU A 52 -0.52 20.62 -1.59
CA LEU A 52 0.17 21.23 -0.45
C LEU A 52 1.44 21.95 -0.92
N LEU A 53 2.23 21.32 -1.80
CA LEU A 53 3.41 21.94 -2.39
C LEU A 53 3.06 23.17 -3.24
N GLY A 54 1.98 23.08 -4.03
CA GLY A 54 1.48 24.21 -4.81
C GLY A 54 1.05 25.38 -3.93
N ALA A 55 0.30 25.11 -2.85
CA ALA A 55 -0.14 26.13 -1.90
C ALA A 55 1.05 26.81 -1.19
N VAL A 56 2.06 26.03 -0.78
CA VAL A 56 3.30 26.56 -0.19
C VAL A 56 4.03 27.43 -1.21
N TYR A 57 4.12 27.01 -2.47
CA TYR A 57 4.74 27.80 -3.54
C TYR A 57 4.03 29.15 -3.75
N PHE A 58 2.70 29.15 -3.87
CA PHE A 58 1.92 30.39 -4.04
C PHE A 58 2.07 31.34 -2.86
N ILE A 59 2.09 30.84 -1.62
CA ILE A 59 2.32 31.66 -0.42
C ILE A 59 3.73 32.25 -0.40
N LEU A 60 4.74 31.46 -0.79
CA LEU A 60 6.14 31.92 -0.78
C LEU A 60 6.42 32.94 -1.89
N GLN A 61 5.70 32.85 -3.01
CA GLN A 61 5.80 33.82 -4.11
C GLN A 61 5.33 35.24 -3.71
N ILE A 62 4.46 35.36 -2.70
CA ILE A 62 4.00 36.66 -2.18
C ILE A 62 5.14 37.40 -1.47
N TRP A 63 6.08 36.68 -0.86
CA TRP A 63 7.13 37.24 -0.01
C TRP A 63 8.53 37.18 -0.63
N LEU A 64 8.76 36.32 -1.64
CA LEU A 64 10.08 35.99 -2.16
C LEU A 64 10.12 35.92 -3.70
N SER A 65 11.29 36.22 -4.28
CA SER A 65 11.53 36.09 -5.72
C SER A 65 11.24 34.64 -6.20
N PRO A 66 10.62 34.44 -7.39
CA PRO A 66 10.08 33.14 -7.82
C PRO A 66 11.05 31.96 -7.77
N GLY A 67 12.35 32.24 -7.95
CA GLY A 67 13.41 31.23 -7.92
C GLY A 67 13.70 30.69 -6.52
N LEU A 68 13.70 31.52 -5.47
CA LEU A 68 13.90 31.05 -4.10
C LEU A 68 12.67 30.29 -3.58
N ALA A 69 11.47 30.69 -4.00
CA ALA A 69 10.23 30.01 -3.63
C ALA A 69 10.23 28.54 -4.11
N ALA A 70 10.63 28.32 -5.38
CA ALA A 70 10.75 27.00 -5.97
C ALA A 70 11.83 26.14 -5.28
N LEU A 71 12.97 26.74 -4.91
CA LEU A 71 14.04 26.03 -4.21
C LEU A 71 13.59 25.56 -2.82
N ALA A 72 12.96 26.44 -2.05
CA ALA A 72 12.49 26.11 -0.70
C ALA A 72 11.40 25.03 -0.71
N SER A 73 10.43 25.10 -1.63
CA SER A 73 9.39 24.07 -1.77
C SER A 73 9.98 22.72 -2.21
N SER A 74 10.94 22.74 -3.14
CA SER A 74 11.62 21.53 -3.60
C SER A 74 12.45 20.89 -2.50
N LEU A 75 13.17 21.69 -1.69
CA LEU A 75 13.98 21.21 -0.57
C LEU A 75 13.10 20.58 0.52
N ALA A 76 11.97 21.23 0.84
CA ALA A 76 11.01 20.71 1.81
C ALA A 76 10.39 19.37 1.34
N ALA A 77 10.03 19.27 0.06
CA ALA A 77 9.54 18.01 -0.52
C ALA A 77 10.59 16.90 -0.49
N LEU A 78 11.85 17.24 -0.78
CA LEU A 78 12.96 16.29 -0.72
C LEU A 78 13.20 15.77 0.70
N LEU A 79 13.12 16.65 1.70
CA LEU A 79 13.25 16.26 3.11
C LEU A 79 12.10 15.37 3.57
N ILE A 80 10.85 15.75 3.24
CA ILE A 80 9.66 14.97 3.61
C ILE A 80 9.70 13.59 2.91
N GLY A 81 9.98 13.58 1.60
CA GLY A 81 10.12 12.36 0.81
C GLY A 81 11.25 11.46 1.33
N GLY A 82 12.40 12.05 1.67
CA GLY A 82 13.55 11.34 2.23
C GLY A 82 13.25 10.72 3.61
N VAL A 83 12.59 11.46 4.51
CA VAL A 83 12.18 10.94 5.82
C VAL A 83 11.15 9.81 5.68
N CYS A 84 10.20 9.96 4.74
CA CYS A 84 9.20 8.94 4.46
C CYS A 84 9.83 7.65 3.90
N LEU A 85 10.79 7.77 2.97
CA LEU A 85 11.58 6.65 2.45
C LEU A 85 12.41 5.96 3.53
N TRP A 86 13.01 6.74 4.43
CA TRP A 86 13.79 6.19 5.55
C TRP A 86 12.92 5.40 6.53
N ARG A 87 11.73 5.93 6.87
CA ARG A 87 10.75 5.23 7.72
C ARG A 87 10.20 3.97 7.04
N ALA A 88 9.88 4.04 5.74
CA ALA A 88 9.43 2.88 4.97
C ALA A 88 10.48 1.77 4.96
N ARG A 89 11.76 2.11 4.74
CA ARG A 89 12.87 1.13 4.82
C ARG A 89 13.01 0.51 6.21
N ARG A 90 12.81 1.30 7.28
CA ARG A 90 12.85 0.78 8.66
C ARG A 90 11.71 -0.20 8.93
N LEU A 91 10.51 0.06 8.42
CA LEU A 91 9.36 -0.82 8.58
C LEU A 91 9.55 -2.14 7.82
N VAL A 92 10.06 -2.08 6.58
CA VAL A 92 10.36 -3.29 5.78
C VAL A 92 11.47 -4.13 6.41
N LYS A 93 12.44 -3.50 7.10
CA LYS A 93 13.52 -4.23 7.79
C LYS A 93 13.07 -4.89 9.11
N ASN A 94 11.94 -4.44 9.67
CA ASN A 94 11.41 -4.92 10.95
C ASN A 94 10.18 -5.85 10.79
N ALA A 95 9.72 -6.08 9.56
CA ALA A 95 8.71 -7.06 9.20
C ALA A 95 9.39 -8.37 8.78
#